data_AF-A0A9P0Q7M9-F1
#
_entry.id   AF-A0A9P0Q7M9-F1
#
_cell.length_a   1.000
_cell.length_b   1.000
_cell.length_c   1.000
_cell.angle_alpha   90.00
_cell.angle_beta   90.00
_cell.angle_gamma   90.00
#
_symmetry.space_group_name_H-M   'P 1'
#
loop_
_entity.id
_entity.type
_entity.pdbx_description
1 polymer ?
#
loop_
_entity_poly.entity_id
_entity_poly.type
_entity_poly.pdbx_seq_one_letter_code
_entity_poly.pdbx_strand_id
1 'polypeptide(L)'
;MSDPVCSYCDSSISARTKSVKCEGFCGKFFHAACQGLSADVVKTIEKRNGLSWKCNPCQSYTSEVHEILDARLSSLVNEIHQLFSSVRSEILEIAVKKMSTVELPEINDKKSYSAITKGKSAIIIKPKDATQNTQATKADMLHHVNPVAENLQLSGVKNVKNGGILIGCNSDDDNLKLKKIAVEKLSDKYEIKEVAGFSPRVRVAGMTEKQSAENY
;
A
#
# COMPACT_ATOMS: atom_id res chain seq x y z
N MET A 1 -63.74 29.93 -2.40
CA MET A 1 -62.76 29.23 -1.56
C MET A 1 -63.09 29.61 -0.12
N SER A 2 -63.26 28.63 0.77
CA SER A 2 -63.47 28.91 2.20
C SER A 2 -62.19 29.47 2.81
N ASP A 3 -62.32 30.46 3.69
CA ASP A 3 -61.18 31.00 4.42
C ASP A 3 -60.52 29.89 5.28
N PRO A 4 -59.19 29.86 5.38
CA PRO A 4 -58.51 28.88 6.21
C PRO A 4 -58.88 29.08 7.68
N VAL A 5 -58.95 27.98 8.43
CA VAL A 5 -59.28 27.99 9.87
C VAL A 5 -58.02 27.72 10.68
N CYS A 6 -57.84 28.45 11.78
CA CYS A 6 -56.74 28.22 12.69
C CYS A 6 -56.91 26.89 13.42
N SER A 7 -55.95 25.98 13.27
CA SER A 7 -56.01 24.65 13.88
C SER A 7 -55.74 24.60 15.39
N TYR A 8 -55.65 25.76 16.06
CA TYR A 8 -55.48 25.86 17.52
C TYR A 8 -56.75 26.36 18.21
N CYS A 9 -57.42 27.35 17.65
CA CYS A 9 -58.62 27.98 18.24
C CYS A 9 -59.89 27.82 17.40
N ASP A 10 -59.82 27.08 16.29
CA ASP A 10 -60.90 26.80 15.33
C ASP A 10 -61.60 28.05 14.75
N SER A 11 -60.97 29.22 14.91
CA SER A 11 -61.47 30.49 14.37
C SER A 11 -60.92 30.77 12.97
N SER A 12 -61.68 31.48 12.15
CA SER A 12 -61.27 31.82 10.77
C SER A 12 -60.02 32.70 10.75
N ILE A 13 -59.17 32.47 9.75
CA ILE A 13 -58.00 33.29 9.46
C ILE A 13 -58.38 34.24 8.33
N SER A 14 -58.45 35.53 8.66
CA SER A 14 -58.75 36.59 7.70
C SER A 14 -57.47 37.27 7.21
N ALA A 15 -57.57 38.02 6.11
CA ALA A 15 -56.47 38.85 5.61
C ALA A 15 -55.94 39.89 6.62
N ARG A 16 -56.74 40.24 7.64
CA ARG A 16 -56.35 41.21 8.69
C ARG A 16 -55.55 40.56 9.82
N THR A 17 -55.67 39.24 10.00
CA THR A 17 -54.99 38.51 11.07
C THR A 17 -53.69 37.92 10.57
N LYS A 18 -52.58 38.16 11.29
CA LYS A 18 -51.30 37.51 10.99
C LYS A 18 -51.40 36.00 11.25
N SER A 19 -50.99 35.22 10.26
CA SER A 19 -51.03 33.77 10.31
C SER A 19 -49.71 33.20 9.80
N VAL A 20 -49.49 31.94 10.15
CA VAL A 20 -48.35 31.15 9.68
C VAL A 20 -48.88 29.79 9.24
N LYS A 21 -48.32 29.25 8.16
CA LYS A 21 -48.58 27.89 7.72
C LYS A 21 -47.49 26.98 8.28
N CYS A 22 -47.88 25.88 8.90
CA CYS A 22 -46.93 24.85 9.28
C CYS A 22 -46.40 24.16 8.01
N GLU A 23 -45.09 24.20 7.81
CA GLU A 23 -44.38 23.47 6.74
C GLU A 23 -43.93 22.07 7.20
N GLY A 24 -44.43 21.62 8.35
CA GLY A 24 -44.38 20.21 8.73
C GLY A 24 -45.42 19.38 7.98
N PHE A 25 -45.57 18.12 8.37
CA PHE A 25 -46.48 17.18 7.71
C PHE A 25 -47.96 17.56 7.81
N CYS A 26 -48.37 18.39 8.78
CA CYS A 26 -49.77 18.71 8.95
C CYS A 26 -50.29 19.75 7.95
N GLY A 27 -49.42 20.62 7.39
CA GLY A 27 -49.81 21.66 6.43
C GLY A 27 -50.84 22.69 6.94
N LYS A 28 -51.16 22.67 8.23
CA LYS A 28 -52.23 23.45 8.87
C LYS A 28 -51.84 24.92 9.04
N PHE A 29 -52.85 25.79 9.09
CA PHE A 29 -52.68 27.22 9.35
C PHE A 29 -52.95 27.56 10.81
N PHE A 30 -52.24 28.55 11.31
CA PHE A 30 -52.35 29.02 12.69
C PHE A 30 -52.32 30.55 12.73
N HIS A 31 -53.10 31.17 13.62
CA HIS A 31 -52.86 32.57 13.95
C HIS A 31 -51.49 32.69 14.63
N ALA A 32 -50.73 33.73 14.28
CA ALA A 32 -49.42 33.98 14.87
C ALA A 32 -49.51 34.12 16.40
N ALA A 33 -50.52 34.85 16.89
CA ALA A 33 -50.78 35.04 18.32
C ALA A 33 -51.10 33.72 19.05
N CYS A 34 -51.87 32.81 18.42
CA CYS A 34 -52.17 31.50 19.00
C CYS A 34 -50.95 30.59 19.13
N GLN A 35 -49.83 30.92 18.48
CA GLN A 35 -48.56 30.21 18.58
C GLN A 35 -47.49 31.04 19.28
N GLY A 36 -47.86 32.17 19.91
CA GLY A 36 -46.92 33.06 20.61
C GLY A 36 -45.90 33.75 19.69
N LEU A 37 -46.16 33.81 18.38
CA LEU A 37 -45.26 34.43 17.41
C LEU A 37 -45.49 35.94 17.33
N SER A 38 -44.42 36.72 17.45
CA SER A 38 -44.48 38.16 17.21
C SER A 38 -44.63 38.47 15.71
N ALA A 39 -45.18 39.64 15.38
CA ALA A 39 -45.34 40.06 13.99
C ALA A 39 -44.01 40.14 13.23
N ASP A 40 -42.92 40.46 13.92
CA ASP A 40 -41.59 40.55 13.30
C ASP A 40 -41.00 39.18 12.99
N VAL A 41 -41.28 38.16 13.82
CA VAL A 41 -40.91 36.77 13.54
C VAL A 41 -41.66 36.27 12.30
N VAL A 42 -42.96 36.53 12.19
CA VAL A 42 -43.76 36.16 11.02
C VAL A 42 -43.23 36.83 9.76
N LYS A 43 -42.98 38.15 9.80
CA LYS A 43 -42.36 38.89 8.68
C LYS A 43 -41.00 38.31 8.29
N THR A 44 -40.22 37.86 9.26
CA THR A 44 -38.88 37.28 8.99
C THR A 44 -38.99 35.94 8.28
N ILE A 45 -39.93 35.09 8.69
CA ILE A 45 -40.23 33.81 8.02
C ILE A 45 -40.72 34.06 6.60
N GLU A 46 -41.64 35.02 6.40
CA GLU A 46 -42.18 35.36 5.07
C GLU A 46 -41.13 35.98 4.12
N LYS A 47 -40.18 36.76 4.65
CA LYS A 47 -39.21 37.52 3.85
C LYS A 47 -37.97 36.73 3.47
N ARG A 48 -37.56 35.72 4.26
CA ARG A 48 -36.32 34.98 4.03
C ARG A 48 -36.60 33.62 3.41
N ASN A 49 -36.12 33.42 2.19
CA ASN A 49 -36.08 32.11 1.56
C ASN A 49 -35.27 31.13 2.42
N GLY A 50 -35.82 29.94 2.67
CA GLY A 50 -35.17 28.88 3.45
C GLY A 50 -35.51 28.87 4.94
N LEU A 51 -36.32 29.82 5.44
CA LEU A 51 -36.90 29.72 6.78
C LEU A 51 -38.28 29.07 6.70
N SER A 52 -38.46 27.98 7.44
CA SER A 52 -39.73 27.27 7.59
C SER A 52 -40.17 27.29 9.04
N TRP A 53 -41.48 27.37 9.27
CA TRP A 53 -42.06 27.25 10.60
C TRP A 53 -42.82 25.93 10.73
N LYS A 54 -42.67 25.27 11.88
CA LYS A 54 -43.37 24.03 12.21
C LYS A 54 -44.10 24.23 13.53
N CYS A 55 -45.34 23.76 13.63
CA CYS A 55 -46.08 23.73 14.88
C CYS A 55 -45.47 22.69 15.84
N ASN A 56 -45.75 22.84 17.15
CA ASN A 56 -45.17 21.96 18.18
C ASN A 56 -45.36 20.46 17.89
N PRO A 57 -46.56 19.95 17.54
CA PRO A 57 -46.72 18.53 17.21
C PRO A 57 -45.82 18.07 16.05
N CYS A 58 -45.68 18.91 15.02
CA CYS A 58 -44.81 18.59 13.89
C CYS A 58 -43.33 18.66 14.27
N GLN A 59 -42.94 19.59 15.14
CA GLN A 59 -41.57 19.69 15.63
C GLN A 59 -41.20 18.47 16.48
N SER A 60 -42.06 18.09 17.44
CA SER A 60 -41.85 16.92 18.31
C SER A 60 -41.72 15.64 17.49
N TYR A 61 -42.61 15.42 16.52
CA TYR A 61 -42.52 14.27 15.63
C TYR A 61 -41.22 14.25 14.84
N THR A 62 -40.77 15.39 14.29
CA THR A 62 -39.50 15.43 13.57
C THR A 62 -38.31 15.12 14.47
N SER A 63 -38.33 15.56 15.73
CA SER A 63 -37.29 15.24 16.71
C SER A 63 -37.25 13.74 17.01
N GLU A 64 -38.40 13.11 17.24
CA GLU A 64 -38.48 11.66 17.49
C GLU A 64 -37.99 10.84 16.28
N VAL A 65 -38.38 11.23 15.07
CA VAL A 65 -37.87 10.60 13.84
C VAL A 65 -36.35 10.79 13.71
N HIS A 66 -35.82 11.97 14.05
CA HIS A 66 -34.38 12.20 14.06
C HIS A 66 -33.65 11.30 15.05
N GLU A 67 -34.17 11.13 16.27
CA GLU A 67 -33.59 10.23 17.27
C GLU A 67 -33.56 8.77 16.78
N ILE A 68 -34.64 8.30 16.15
CA ILE A 68 -34.71 6.95 15.58
C ILE A 68 -33.69 6.79 14.44
N LEU A 69 -33.59 7.78 13.55
CA LEU A 69 -32.64 7.77 12.44
C LEU A 69 -31.20 7.80 12.94
N ASP A 70 -30.88 8.63 13.93
CA ASP A 70 -29.55 8.74 14.51
C ASP A 70 -29.15 7.45 15.23
N ALA A 71 -30.07 6.82 15.96
CA ALA A 71 -29.86 5.51 16.55
C ALA A 71 -29.59 4.43 15.48
N ARG A 72 -30.34 4.45 14.37
CA ARG A 72 -30.16 3.50 13.28
C ARG A 72 -28.84 3.71 12.54
N LEU A 73 -28.48 4.96 12.26
CA LEU A 73 -27.19 5.32 11.65
C LEU A 73 -26.03 4.88 12.54
N SER A 74 -26.12 5.13 13.86
CA SER A 74 -25.11 4.72 14.82
C SER A 74 -24.93 3.19 14.85
N SER A 75 -26.03 2.43 14.81
CA SER A 75 -25.98 0.96 14.71
C SER A 75 -25.25 0.49 13.46
N LEU A 76 -25.60 1.03 12.29
CA LEU A 76 -24.98 0.65 11.02
C LEU A 76 -23.49 0.98 10.98
N VAL A 77 -23.09 2.14 11.51
CA VAL A 77 -21.68 2.54 11.62
C VAL A 77 -20.92 1.55 12.51
N ASN A 78 -21.50 1.13 13.63
CA ASN A 78 -20.89 0.14 14.52
C ASN A 78 -20.76 -1.25 13.85
N GLU A 79 -21.77 -1.69 13.10
CA GLU A 79 -21.71 -2.93 12.32
C GLU A 79 -20.56 -2.90 11.29
N ILE A 80 -20.42 -1.79 10.56
CA ILE A 80 -19.32 -1.59 9.61
C ILE A 80 -17.97 -1.64 10.32
N HIS A 81 -17.83 -0.98 11.47
CA HIS A 81 -16.60 -1.02 12.26
C HIS A 81 -16.24 -2.44 12.72
N GLN A 82 -17.22 -3.23 13.15
CA GLN A 82 -17.00 -4.63 13.54
C GLN A 82 -16.55 -5.49 12.37
N LEU A 83 -17.19 -5.35 11.20
CA LEU A 83 -16.78 -6.05 9.98
C LEU A 83 -15.36 -5.68 9.57
N PHE A 84 -15.02 -4.39 9.59
CA PHE A 84 -13.67 -3.94 9.25
C PHE A 84 -12.62 -4.50 10.22
N SER A 85 -12.94 -4.56 11.52
CA SER A 85 -12.07 -5.17 12.52
C SER A 85 -11.88 -6.67 12.28
N SER A 86 -12.94 -7.40 11.92
CA SER A 86 -12.83 -8.84 11.59
C SER A 86 -11.94 -9.08 10.39
N VAL A 87 -12.19 -8.38 9.28
CA VAL A 87 -11.39 -8.50 8.06
C VAL A 87 -9.93 -8.15 8.32
N ARG A 88 -9.66 -7.11 9.11
CA ARG A 88 -8.29 -6.75 9.49
C ARG A 88 -7.60 -7.88 10.26
N SER A 89 -8.28 -8.51 11.22
CA SER A 89 -7.73 -9.63 11.98
C SER A 89 -7.46 -10.83 11.07
N GLU A 90 -8.38 -11.19 10.18
CA GLU A 90 -8.21 -12.29 9.22
C GLU A 90 -7.01 -12.05 8.28
N ILE A 91 -6.85 -10.82 7.77
CA ILE A 91 -5.70 -10.45 6.94
C ILE A 91 -4.39 -10.60 7.73
N LEU A 92 -4.36 -10.16 8.99
CA LEU A 92 -3.18 -10.30 9.83
C LEU A 92 -2.85 -11.77 10.10
N GLU A 93 -3.84 -12.60 10.39
CA GLU A 93 -3.65 -14.04 10.56
C GLU A 93 -3.11 -14.70 9.29
N ILE A 94 -3.66 -14.36 8.12
CA ILE A 94 -3.16 -14.85 6.83
C ILE A 94 -1.72 -14.38 6.59
N ALA A 95 -1.41 -13.12 6.88
CA ALA A 95 -0.06 -12.57 6.71
C ALA A 95 0.94 -13.29 7.63
N VAL A 96 0.59 -13.48 8.91
CA VAL A 96 1.42 -14.22 9.88
C VAL A 96 1.58 -15.66 9.44
N LYS A 97 0.51 -16.35 9.05
CA LYS A 97 0.59 -17.74 8.57
C LYS A 97 1.50 -17.84 7.36
N LYS A 98 1.39 -16.92 6.39
CA LYS A 98 2.28 -16.88 5.23
C LYS A 98 3.74 -16.62 5.62
N MET A 99 4.01 -15.70 6.54
CA MET A 99 5.37 -15.44 7.04
C MET A 99 5.96 -16.64 7.80
N SER A 100 5.15 -17.38 8.56
CA SER A 100 5.58 -18.59 9.29
C SER A 100 5.75 -19.81 8.38
N THR A 101 5.03 -19.89 7.26
CA THR A 101 5.19 -20.95 6.24
C THR A 101 6.22 -20.62 5.16
N VAL A 102 6.75 -19.40 5.14
CA VAL A 102 8.02 -19.14 4.47
C VAL A 102 9.10 -19.70 5.39
N GLU A 103 9.27 -21.02 5.35
CA GLU A 103 10.64 -21.50 5.19
C GLU A 103 11.18 -20.66 4.05
N LEU A 104 12.17 -19.80 4.35
CA LEU A 104 12.96 -19.15 3.32
C LEU A 104 13.15 -20.21 2.25
N PRO A 105 12.74 -20.00 0.98
CA PRO A 105 13.27 -20.86 -0.05
C PRO A 105 14.77 -20.78 0.21
N GLU A 106 15.37 -21.90 0.60
CA GLU A 106 16.78 -22.05 0.43
C GLU A 106 16.94 -21.80 -1.06
N ILE A 107 17.29 -20.56 -1.41
CA ILE A 107 17.81 -20.22 -2.71
C ILE A 107 19.14 -20.96 -2.71
N ASN A 108 19.06 -22.26 -2.96
CA ASN A 108 20.17 -23.11 -3.31
C ASN A 108 20.56 -22.85 -4.76
N ASP A 109 20.31 -21.63 -5.24
CA ASP A 109 20.96 -21.03 -6.39
C ASP A 109 22.36 -20.58 -5.96
N LYS A 110 23.10 -21.47 -5.28
CA LYS A 110 24.55 -21.36 -5.09
C LYS A 110 25.16 -21.55 -6.47
N LYS A 111 25.10 -20.51 -7.31
CA LYS A 111 25.75 -20.49 -8.62
C LYS A 111 27.18 -21.00 -8.43
N SER A 112 27.54 -22.01 -9.20
CA SER A 112 28.88 -22.59 -9.12
C SER A 112 29.91 -21.53 -9.51
N TYR A 113 31.18 -21.73 -9.13
CA TYR A 113 32.23 -20.77 -9.50
C TYR A 113 32.33 -20.63 -11.03
N SER A 114 32.17 -21.75 -11.72
CA SER A 114 32.10 -21.80 -13.18
C SER A 114 30.86 -21.11 -13.73
N ALA A 115 29.69 -21.16 -13.07
CA ALA A 115 28.50 -20.44 -13.53
C ALA A 115 28.66 -18.91 -13.52
N ILE A 116 29.42 -18.37 -12.56
CA ILE A 116 29.68 -16.93 -12.45
C ILE A 116 30.77 -16.48 -13.43
N THR A 117 31.75 -17.35 -13.72
CA THR A 117 32.91 -17.03 -14.56
C THR A 117 32.79 -17.53 -16.00
N LYS A 118 31.69 -18.20 -16.40
CA LYS A 118 31.56 -18.80 -17.73
C LYS A 118 31.58 -17.74 -18.83
N GLY A 119 32.70 -17.64 -19.54
CA GLY A 119 32.87 -16.73 -20.68
C GLY A 119 32.90 -15.23 -20.33
N LYS A 120 32.98 -14.85 -19.04
CA LYS A 120 33.03 -13.45 -18.58
C LYS A 120 33.97 -13.28 -17.40
N SER A 121 34.58 -12.11 -17.24
CA SER A 121 35.38 -11.82 -16.04
C SER A 121 34.48 -11.65 -14.81
N ALA A 122 35.08 -11.81 -13.62
CA ALA A 122 34.40 -11.61 -12.35
C ALA A 122 35.36 -10.96 -11.34
N ILE A 123 34.81 -10.33 -10.31
CA ILE A 123 35.60 -9.65 -9.28
C ILE A 123 35.51 -10.42 -7.97
N ILE A 124 36.66 -10.67 -7.38
CA ILE A 124 36.77 -11.27 -6.05
C ILE A 124 37.22 -10.19 -5.06
N ILE A 125 36.45 -10.03 -3.99
CA ILE A 125 36.70 -9.09 -2.89
C ILE A 125 36.98 -9.94 -1.66
N LYS A 126 38.19 -9.86 -1.12
CA LYS A 126 38.60 -10.61 0.07
C LYS A 126 38.97 -9.64 1.20
N PRO A 127 38.46 -9.82 2.43
CA PRO A 127 38.96 -9.05 3.56
C PRO A 127 40.45 -9.33 3.77
N LYS A 128 41.22 -8.30 4.12
CA LYS A 128 42.62 -8.48 4.54
C LYS A 128 42.70 -9.20 5.89
N ASP A 129 41.65 -9.07 6.71
CA ASP A 129 41.47 -9.84 7.93
C ASP A 129 40.82 -11.21 7.63
N ALA A 130 41.57 -12.28 7.85
CA ALA A 130 41.15 -13.64 7.59
C ALA A 130 40.07 -14.16 8.55
N THR A 131 39.77 -13.45 9.65
CA THR A 131 38.77 -13.83 10.65
C THR A 131 37.36 -13.34 10.31
N GLN A 132 37.22 -12.41 9.36
CA GLN A 132 35.95 -11.82 8.98
C GLN A 132 35.03 -12.83 8.26
N ASN A 133 33.75 -12.84 8.65
CA ASN A 133 32.75 -13.70 8.03
C ASN A 133 32.22 -13.10 6.72
N THR A 134 31.65 -13.95 5.86
CA THR A 134 31.14 -13.54 4.53
C THR A 134 29.89 -12.66 4.59
N GLN A 135 29.17 -12.64 5.72
CA GLN A 135 27.99 -11.80 5.92
C GLN A 135 28.37 -10.34 6.21
N ALA A 136 29.39 -10.11 7.03
CA ALA A 136 29.93 -8.79 7.30
C ALA A 136 30.48 -8.16 6.03
N THR A 137 31.23 -8.91 5.21
CA THR A 137 31.71 -8.44 3.90
C THR A 137 30.57 -8.06 2.97
N LYS A 138 29.42 -8.77 3.00
CA LYS A 138 28.23 -8.42 2.19
C LYS A 138 27.58 -7.13 2.65
N ALA A 139 27.41 -6.96 3.95
CA ALA A 139 26.85 -5.75 4.53
C ALA A 139 27.73 -4.54 4.21
N ASP A 140 29.04 -4.66 4.41
CA ASP A 140 30.01 -3.60 4.11
C ASP A 140 30.01 -3.26 2.62
N MET A 141 29.92 -4.25 1.73
CA MET A 141 29.78 -4.01 0.30
C MET A 141 28.49 -3.26 -0.04
N LEU A 142 27.35 -3.66 0.51
CA LEU A 142 26.06 -3.00 0.25
C LEU A 142 26.03 -1.56 0.75
N HIS A 143 26.70 -1.29 1.88
CA HIS A 143 26.79 0.06 2.45
C HIS A 143 27.68 1.00 1.62
N HIS A 144 28.80 0.51 1.08
CA HIS A 144 29.76 1.35 0.36
C HIS A 144 29.53 1.35 -1.16
N VAL A 145 28.96 0.27 -1.70
CA VAL A 145 28.76 0.03 -3.12
C VAL A 145 27.35 -0.51 -3.32
N ASN A 146 26.39 0.40 -3.50
CA ASN A 146 25.01 0.03 -3.80
C ASN A 146 24.89 -0.28 -5.31
N PRO A 147 24.71 -1.55 -5.72
CA PRO A 147 24.69 -1.93 -7.13
C PRO A 147 23.51 -1.32 -7.89
N VAL A 148 22.41 -1.03 -7.18
CA VAL A 148 21.19 -0.43 -7.77
C VAL A 148 21.40 1.05 -8.06
N ALA A 149 22.05 1.77 -7.14
CA ALA A 149 22.35 3.20 -7.32
C ALA A 149 23.35 3.43 -8.46
N GLU A 150 24.29 2.51 -8.65
CA GLU A 150 25.34 2.57 -9.68
C GLU A 150 24.92 1.92 -11.02
N ASN A 151 23.66 1.50 -11.14
CA ASN A 151 23.09 0.82 -12.32
C ASN A 151 23.91 -0.41 -12.78
N LEU A 152 24.42 -1.19 -11.83
CA LEU A 152 25.23 -2.38 -12.09
C LEU A 152 24.34 -3.61 -12.20
N GLN A 153 24.39 -4.28 -13.35
CA GLN A 153 23.65 -5.53 -13.55
C GLN A 153 24.46 -6.72 -13.07
N LEU A 154 24.17 -7.19 -11.87
CA LEU A 154 24.84 -8.36 -11.29
C LEU A 154 24.29 -9.66 -11.88
N SER A 155 25.18 -10.52 -12.37
CA SER A 155 24.85 -11.85 -12.92
C SER A 155 24.83 -12.93 -11.84
N GLY A 156 25.64 -12.77 -10.79
CA GLY A 156 25.67 -13.69 -9.66
C GLY A 156 26.66 -13.29 -8.57
N VAL A 157 26.36 -13.71 -7.34
CA VAL A 157 27.19 -13.47 -6.17
C VAL A 157 27.46 -14.79 -5.46
N LYS A 158 28.72 -15.09 -5.14
CA LYS A 158 29.14 -16.31 -4.46
C LYS A 158 30.09 -16.01 -3.31
N ASN A 159 29.90 -16.72 -2.20
CA ASN A 159 30.83 -16.69 -1.09
C ASN A 159 32.10 -17.50 -1.43
N VAL A 160 33.28 -16.94 -1.19
CA VAL A 160 34.57 -17.63 -1.29
C VAL A 160 35.19 -17.83 0.09
N LYS A 161 36.24 -18.65 0.17
CA LYS A 161 36.97 -18.90 1.43
C LYS A 161 37.53 -17.59 2.00
N ASN A 162 37.73 -17.57 3.32
CA ASN A 162 38.29 -16.43 4.09
C ASN A 162 37.42 -15.16 3.98
N GLY A 163 36.11 -15.28 4.17
CA GLY A 163 35.23 -14.12 4.26
C GLY A 163 34.97 -13.37 2.94
N GLY A 164 35.56 -13.81 1.83
CA GLY A 164 35.46 -13.09 0.57
C GLY A 164 34.18 -13.36 -0.22
N ILE A 165 33.96 -12.53 -1.22
CA ILE A 165 32.81 -12.60 -2.13
C ILE A 165 33.32 -12.53 -3.57
N LEU A 166 32.78 -13.38 -4.44
CA LEU A 166 32.92 -13.35 -5.89
C LEU A 166 31.65 -12.76 -6.49
N ILE A 167 31.78 -11.75 -7.35
CA ILE A 167 30.68 -11.05 -7.99
C ILE A 167 30.93 -11.07 -9.50
N GLY A 168 29.96 -11.54 -10.26
CA GLY A 168 29.93 -11.40 -11.71
C GLY A 168 28.90 -10.35 -12.11
N CYS A 169 29.20 -9.58 -13.14
CA CYS A 169 28.25 -8.69 -13.83
C CYS A 169 27.78 -9.31 -15.15
N ASN A 170 26.72 -8.73 -15.74
CA ASN A 170 26.20 -9.13 -17.04
C ASN A 170 27.06 -8.63 -18.21
N SER A 171 27.81 -7.55 -18.03
CA SER A 171 28.71 -6.97 -19.03
C SER A 171 30.13 -6.79 -18.48
N ASP A 172 31.13 -6.83 -19.37
CA ASP A 172 32.53 -6.59 -18.99
C ASP A 172 32.76 -5.12 -18.58
N ASP A 173 31.99 -4.18 -19.14
CA ASP A 173 32.01 -2.77 -18.74
C ASP A 173 31.52 -2.57 -17.30
N ASP A 174 30.47 -3.30 -16.89
CA ASP A 174 29.96 -3.24 -15.52
C ASP A 174 30.96 -3.88 -14.53
N ASN A 175 31.67 -4.93 -14.95
CA ASN A 175 32.78 -5.46 -14.17
C ASN A 175 33.87 -4.39 -14.00
N LEU A 176 34.30 -3.72 -15.07
CA LEU A 176 35.33 -2.67 -14.97
C LEU A 176 34.91 -1.52 -14.05
N LYS A 177 33.63 -1.11 -14.11
CA LYS A 177 33.06 -0.09 -13.20
C LYS A 177 33.04 -0.58 -11.76
N LEU A 178 32.55 -1.79 -11.51
CA LEU A 178 32.53 -2.40 -10.17
C LEU A 178 33.95 -2.50 -9.60
N LYS A 179 34.94 -2.83 -10.42
CA LYS A 179 36.36 -2.88 -9.99
C LYS A 179 36.85 -1.51 -9.55
N LYS A 180 36.59 -0.46 -10.34
CA LYS A 180 37.00 0.91 -10.00
C LYS A 180 36.37 1.37 -8.69
N ILE A 181 35.05 1.20 -8.55
CA ILE A 181 34.30 1.59 -7.36
C ILE A 181 34.77 0.81 -6.13
N ALA A 182 34.98 -0.51 -6.28
CA ALA A 182 35.49 -1.33 -5.19
C ALA A 182 36.90 -0.89 -4.78
N VAL A 183 37.80 -0.62 -5.73
CA VAL A 183 39.17 -0.17 -5.41
C VAL A 183 39.14 1.20 -4.73
N GLU A 184 38.30 2.11 -5.18
CA GLU A 184 38.22 3.46 -4.61
C GLU A 184 37.63 3.46 -3.19
N LYS A 185 36.61 2.63 -2.93
CA LYS A 185 35.87 2.65 -1.66
C LYS A 185 36.30 1.59 -0.65
N LEU A 186 36.93 0.50 -1.09
CA LEU A 186 37.15 -0.70 -0.27
C LEU A 186 38.62 -1.18 -0.25
N SER A 187 39.55 -0.54 -0.97
CA SER A 187 40.96 -0.97 -1.04
C SER A 187 41.71 -0.93 0.29
N ASP A 188 41.25 -0.11 1.25
CA ASP A 188 41.86 -0.03 2.58
C ASP A 188 41.70 -1.33 3.37
N LYS A 189 40.50 -1.92 3.33
CA LYS A 189 40.12 -3.09 4.15
C LYS A 189 40.10 -4.41 3.35
N TYR A 190 39.99 -4.34 2.03
CA TYR A 190 39.80 -5.50 1.18
C TYR A 190 40.86 -5.58 0.08
N GLU A 191 41.26 -6.81 -0.24
CA GLU A 191 42.01 -7.16 -1.44
C GLU A 191 41.02 -7.45 -2.57
N ILE A 192 41.13 -6.69 -3.66
CA ILE A 192 40.24 -6.79 -4.82
C ILE A 192 41.04 -7.33 -5.99
N LYS A 193 40.62 -8.48 -6.53
CA LYS A 193 41.25 -9.11 -7.69
C LYS A 193 40.23 -9.34 -8.80
N GLU A 194 40.71 -9.26 -10.02
CA GLU A 194 39.94 -9.64 -11.20
C GLU A 194 40.25 -11.10 -11.54
N VAL A 195 39.19 -11.86 -11.84
CA VAL A 195 39.26 -13.26 -12.23
C VAL A 195 38.87 -13.34 -13.70
N ALA A 196 39.78 -13.88 -14.52
CA ALA A 196 39.52 -14.12 -15.93
C ALA A 196 38.39 -15.15 -16.11
N GLY A 197 37.63 -14.99 -17.19
CA GLY A 197 36.54 -15.91 -17.51
C GLY A 197 37.02 -17.36 -17.69
N PHE A 198 36.23 -18.28 -17.17
CA PHE A 198 36.42 -19.71 -17.33
C PHE A 198 35.90 -20.15 -18.70
N SER A 199 36.83 -20.46 -19.60
CA SER A 199 36.58 -21.00 -20.95
C SER A 199 37.19 -22.40 -21.05
N PRO A 200 36.46 -23.47 -20.66
CA PRO A 200 37.01 -24.82 -20.64
C PRO A 200 37.37 -25.27 -22.06
N ARG A 201 38.59 -25.78 -22.24
CA ARG A 201 39.02 -26.42 -23.50
C ARG A 201 38.66 -27.90 -23.43
N VAL A 202 37.71 -28.32 -24.26
CA VAL A 202 37.35 -29.74 -24.38
C VAL A 202 38.37 -30.42 -25.29
N ARG A 203 39.06 -31.44 -24.76
CA ARG A 203 39.89 -32.36 -25.57
C ARG A 203 39.08 -33.64 -25.78
N VAL A 204 38.68 -33.90 -27.01
CA VAL A 204 38.09 -35.19 -27.38
C VAL A 204 39.24 -36.18 -27.56
N ALA A 205 39.20 -37.29 -26.82
CA ALA A 205 40.15 -38.39 -26.95
C ALA A 205 39.36 -39.68 -27.16
N GLY A 206 39.83 -40.55 -28.07
CA GLY A 206 39.24 -41.88 -28.32
C GLY A 206 38.15 -41.94 -29.39
N MET A 207 38.20 -41.10 -30.44
CA MET A 207 37.40 -41.38 -31.63
C MET A 207 38.12 -42.45 -32.46
N THR A 208 37.67 -43.71 -32.35
CA THR A 208 38.02 -44.76 -33.31
C THR A 208 36.93 -44.82 -34.39
N GLU A 209 37.34 -44.72 -35.65
CA GLU A 209 36.44 -44.92 -36.79
C GLU A 209 35.93 -46.37 -36.74
N LYS A 210 34.63 -46.55 -36.47
CA LYS A 210 33.97 -47.79 -36.86
C LYS A 210 33.86 -47.77 -38.38
N GLN A 211 34.70 -48.54 -39.05
CA GLN A 211 34.45 -48.93 -40.44
C GLN A 211 33.10 -49.65 -40.47
N SER A 212 32.12 -49.05 -41.16
CA SER A 212 30.87 -49.72 -41.50
C SER A 212 31.21 -50.83 -42.50
N ALA A 213 31.20 -52.07 -42.03
CA ALA A 213 31.30 -53.23 -42.89
C ALA A 213 30.02 -53.35 -43.75
N GLU A 214 30.26 -53.46 -45.05
CA GLU A 214 29.53 -54.29 -46.01
C GLU A 214 28.13 -53.82 -46.47
N ASN A 215 28.14 -53.01 -47.53
CA ASN A 215 27.40 -53.37 -48.74
C ASN A 215 28.38 -54.11 -49.65
N TYR A 216 28.21 -55.43 -49.82
CA TYR A 216 28.32 -56.17 -51.09
C TYR A 216 27.83 -57.60 -50.87
#